data_AF-A0A9E6X3Q2-F1
#
_entry.id   AF-A0A9E6X3Q2-F1
#
_cell.length_a   1.000
_cell.length_b   1.000
_cell.length_c   1.000
_cell.angle_alpha   90.00
_cell.angle_beta   90.00
_cell.angle_gamma   90.00
#
_symmetry.space_group_name_H-M   'P 1'
#
loop_
_entity.id
_entity.type
_entity.pdbx_description
1 polymer ?
#
loop_
_entity_poly.entity_id
_entity_poly.type
_entity_poly.pdbx_seq_one_letter_code
_entity_poly.pdbx_strand_id
1 'polypeptide(L)'
;MVAVLTLVALAGVSVTLGALIVLHVAPSGLAPLRDPVSAYGISRHSALYRVQTLGTAVAAAALAIAFAATDLPATLPAIVALIVLAVARAVISWAPMDAPGTARTSTGRLHDVLAFGAFAAASVGGFMTAIAFGATSGLSAAAAASSALGWLMTAASVLTIVSAATPALRGVFGLAERLIYVGMIAWLALTAVVLLGW
;
A
#
# COMPACT_ATOMS: atom_id res chain seq x y z
N MET A 1 9.74 10.73 -20.49
CA MET A 1 9.51 9.34 -20.01
C MET A 1 9.00 9.33 -18.57
N VAL A 2 9.69 9.99 -17.63
CA VAL A 2 9.27 10.12 -16.22
C VAL A 2 7.83 10.63 -16.08
N ALA A 3 7.47 11.73 -16.75
CA ALA A 3 6.10 12.26 -16.74
C ALA A 3 5.01 11.24 -17.14
N VAL A 4 5.28 10.38 -18.13
CA VAL A 4 4.31 9.34 -18.54
C VAL A 4 4.16 8.30 -17.43
N LEU A 5 5.27 7.87 -16.83
CA LEU A 5 5.27 6.89 -15.74
C LEU A 5 4.58 7.44 -14.48
N THR A 6 4.77 8.70 -14.15
CA THR A 6 4.09 9.33 -12.99
C THR A 6 2.60 9.51 -13.24
N LEU A 7 2.18 9.82 -14.48
CA LEU A 7 0.76 9.81 -14.86
C LEU A 7 0.14 8.40 -14.77
N VAL A 8 0.87 7.36 -15.20
CA VAL A 8 0.45 5.95 -15.01
C VAL A 8 0.33 5.63 -13.51
N ALA A 9 1.26 6.11 -12.70
CA ALA A 9 1.19 5.93 -11.25
C ALA A 9 -0.04 6.60 -10.64
N LEU A 10 -0.32 7.86 -11.00
CA LEU A 10 -1.51 8.58 -10.54
C LEU A 10 -2.82 7.92 -11.00
N ALA A 11 -2.85 7.37 -12.22
CA ALA A 11 -3.99 6.59 -12.69
C ALA A 11 -4.18 5.31 -11.84
N GLY A 12 -3.10 4.57 -11.56
CA GLY A 12 -3.13 3.40 -10.67
C GLY A 12 -3.61 3.74 -9.26
N VAL A 13 -3.10 4.83 -8.68
CA VAL A 13 -3.56 5.38 -7.39
C VAL A 13 -5.05 5.70 -7.42
N SER A 14 -5.52 6.37 -8.47
CA SER A 14 -6.93 6.76 -8.63
C SER A 14 -7.85 5.53 -8.75
N VAL A 15 -7.42 4.51 -9.50
CA VAL A 15 -8.13 3.23 -9.60
C VAL A 15 -8.19 2.52 -8.25
N THR A 16 -7.07 2.47 -7.52
CA THR A 16 -7.03 1.90 -6.16
C THR A 16 -7.96 2.63 -5.20
N LEU A 17 -7.92 3.96 -5.19
CA LEU A 17 -8.76 4.78 -4.31
C LEU A 17 -10.24 4.63 -4.66
N GLY A 18 -10.59 4.72 -5.95
CA GLY A 18 -11.97 4.52 -6.42
C GLY A 18 -12.50 3.14 -6.05
N ALA A 19 -11.72 2.09 -6.25
CA ALA A 19 -12.10 0.73 -5.87
C ALA A 19 -12.32 0.61 -4.36
N LEU A 20 -11.46 1.20 -3.52
CA LEU A 20 -11.67 1.21 -2.07
C LEU A 20 -12.91 1.99 -1.68
N ILE A 21 -13.14 3.18 -2.24
CA ILE A 21 -14.35 3.97 -1.95
C ILE A 21 -15.60 3.15 -2.24
N VAL A 22 -15.66 2.52 -3.43
CA VAL A 22 -16.77 1.67 -3.82
C VAL A 22 -16.93 0.47 -2.85
N LEU A 23 -15.84 -0.18 -2.45
CA LEU A 23 -15.88 -1.28 -1.48
C LEU A 23 -16.44 -0.86 -0.11
N HIS A 24 -16.19 0.38 0.32
CA HIS A 24 -16.67 0.90 1.61
C HIS A 24 -18.13 1.34 1.61
N VAL A 25 -18.65 1.79 0.46
CA VAL A 25 -20.06 2.20 0.34
C VAL A 25 -20.97 1.05 -0.12
N ALA A 26 -20.41 0.02 -0.76
CA ALA A 26 -21.16 -1.16 -1.16
C ALA A 26 -21.65 -1.92 0.08
N PRO A 27 -22.85 -2.54 0.04
CA PRO A 27 -23.45 -3.24 1.18
C PRO A 27 -22.76 -4.57 1.49
N SER A 28 -21.49 -4.55 1.87
CA SER A 28 -20.61 -5.71 1.96
C SER A 28 -20.91 -6.63 3.15
N GLY A 29 -21.56 -6.11 4.19
CA GLY A 29 -21.72 -6.80 5.47
C GLY A 29 -20.43 -6.86 6.30
N LEU A 30 -19.35 -6.22 5.83
CA LEU A 30 -18.08 -6.11 6.54
C LEU A 30 -18.06 -4.82 7.36
N ALA A 31 -17.64 -4.93 8.62
CA ALA A 31 -17.50 -3.80 9.53
C ALA A 31 -16.13 -3.13 9.33
N PRO A 32 -16.05 -1.85 8.91
CA PRO A 32 -14.77 -1.20 8.60
C PRO A 32 -13.76 -1.14 9.75
N LEU A 33 -14.24 -1.14 11.00
CA LEU A 33 -13.38 -1.11 12.18
C LEU A 33 -12.75 -2.48 12.48
N ARG A 34 -13.49 -3.56 12.24
CA ARG A 34 -13.12 -4.92 12.66
C ARG A 34 -12.55 -5.74 11.51
N ASP A 35 -13.21 -5.71 10.37
CA ASP A 35 -12.96 -6.67 9.30
C ASP A 35 -11.84 -6.16 8.37
N PRO A 36 -10.89 -7.03 7.98
CA PRO A 36 -9.78 -6.68 7.10
C PRO A 36 -10.26 -6.09 5.77
N VAL A 37 -9.43 -5.28 5.11
CA VAL A 37 -9.65 -4.92 3.71
C VAL A 37 -9.53 -6.16 2.81
N SER A 38 -8.65 -7.10 3.15
CA SER A 38 -8.52 -8.37 2.43
C SER A 38 -9.76 -9.26 2.48
N ALA A 39 -10.68 -9.05 3.44
CA ALA A 39 -11.92 -9.79 3.53
C ALA A 39 -12.85 -9.54 2.31
N TYR A 40 -12.71 -8.40 1.63
CA TYR A 40 -13.40 -8.18 0.35
C TYR A 40 -12.99 -9.23 -0.70
N GLY A 41 -11.74 -9.70 -0.66
CA GLY A 41 -11.15 -10.68 -1.58
C GLY A 41 -11.77 -12.08 -1.52
N ILE A 42 -12.42 -12.44 -0.41
CA ILE A 42 -13.15 -13.71 -0.24
C ILE A 42 -14.67 -13.53 -0.29
N SER A 43 -15.14 -12.33 -0.63
CA SER A 43 -16.56 -11.99 -0.75
C SER A 43 -16.99 -11.90 -2.22
N ARG A 44 -18.28 -11.60 -2.45
CA ARG A 44 -18.79 -11.25 -3.79
C ARG A 44 -18.10 -10.03 -4.43
N HIS A 45 -17.35 -9.24 -3.67
CA HIS A 45 -16.60 -8.07 -4.15
C HIS A 45 -15.13 -8.39 -4.50
N SER A 46 -14.77 -9.67 -4.62
CA SER A 46 -13.40 -10.12 -4.89
C SER A 46 -12.78 -9.51 -6.15
N ALA A 47 -13.59 -9.29 -7.20
CA ALA A 47 -13.15 -8.62 -8.42
C ALA A 47 -12.71 -7.17 -8.16
N LEU A 48 -13.46 -6.43 -7.34
CA LEU A 48 -13.14 -5.05 -7.00
C LEU A 48 -11.94 -4.94 -6.06
N TYR A 49 -11.80 -5.91 -5.13
CA TYR A 49 -10.57 -6.08 -4.36
C TYR A 49 -9.36 -6.33 -5.26
N ARG A 50 -9.52 -7.15 -6.32
CA ARG A 50 -8.46 -7.38 -7.31
C ARG A 50 -8.11 -6.13 -8.12
N VAL A 51 -9.10 -5.32 -8.51
CA VAL A 51 -8.84 -4.02 -9.15
C VAL A 51 -8.02 -3.13 -8.22
N GLN A 52 -8.37 -3.11 -6.94
CA GLN A 52 -7.65 -2.34 -5.93
C GLN A 52 -6.19 -2.77 -5.79
N THR A 53 -5.92 -4.08 -5.66
CA THR A 53 -4.56 -4.64 -5.50
C THR A 53 -3.71 -4.41 -6.76
N LEU A 54 -4.27 -4.65 -7.95
CA LEU A 54 -3.56 -4.45 -9.22
C LEU A 54 -3.30 -2.98 -9.52
N GLY A 55 -4.23 -2.07 -9.19
CA GLY A 55 -4.00 -0.62 -9.32
C GLY A 55 -2.80 -0.16 -8.48
N THR A 56 -2.64 -0.71 -7.27
CA THR A 56 -1.49 -0.42 -6.40
C THR A 56 -0.21 -0.99 -7.00
N ALA A 57 -0.27 -2.19 -7.56
CA ALA A 57 0.87 -2.83 -8.21
C ALA A 57 1.39 -2.02 -9.41
N VAL A 58 0.47 -1.57 -10.27
CA VAL A 58 0.79 -0.71 -11.42
C VAL A 58 1.40 0.61 -10.96
N ALA A 59 0.81 1.24 -9.94
CA ALA A 59 1.34 2.49 -9.41
C ALA A 59 2.77 2.36 -8.86
N ALA A 60 3.01 1.33 -8.03
CA ALA A 60 4.32 1.08 -7.46
C ALA A 60 5.37 0.73 -8.53
N ALA A 61 5.03 -0.11 -9.51
CA ALA A 61 5.92 -0.46 -10.61
C ALA A 61 6.30 0.76 -11.46
N ALA A 62 5.32 1.59 -11.82
CA ALA A 62 5.56 2.79 -12.60
C ALA A 62 6.48 3.78 -11.86
N LEU A 63 6.29 3.95 -10.55
CA LEU A 63 7.16 4.79 -9.72
C LEU A 63 8.58 4.23 -9.57
N ALA A 64 8.74 2.90 -9.47
CA ALA A 64 10.06 2.29 -9.42
C ALA A 64 10.86 2.59 -10.69
N ILE A 65 10.22 2.48 -11.86
CA ILE A 65 10.83 2.81 -13.16
C ILE A 65 11.08 4.31 -13.26
N ALA A 66 10.14 5.15 -12.81
CA ALA A 66 10.29 6.61 -12.83
C ALA A 66 11.51 7.06 -12.03
N PHE A 67 11.67 6.55 -10.80
CA PHE A 67 12.85 6.83 -9.97
C PHE A 67 14.15 6.40 -10.64
N ALA A 68 14.19 5.21 -11.23
CA ALA A 68 15.37 4.72 -11.95
C ALA A 68 15.74 5.58 -13.17
N ALA A 69 14.81 6.38 -13.67
CA ALA A 69 15.00 7.31 -14.78
C ALA A 69 15.29 8.75 -14.33
N THR A 70 15.37 9.01 -13.02
CA THR A 70 15.79 10.30 -12.46
C THR A 70 17.27 10.28 -12.06
N ASP A 71 17.86 11.46 -11.90
CA ASP A 71 19.17 11.71 -11.30
C ASP A 71 19.10 11.98 -9.78
N LEU A 72 17.96 11.71 -9.15
CA LEU A 72 17.80 11.85 -7.70
C LEU A 72 18.79 10.91 -6.96
N PRO A 73 19.46 11.42 -5.91
CA PRO A 73 20.38 10.63 -5.11
C PRO A 73 19.65 9.63 -4.20
N ALA A 74 20.35 8.58 -3.78
CA ALA A 74 19.90 7.62 -2.76
C ALA A 74 18.56 6.92 -3.06
N THR A 75 18.22 6.71 -4.33
CA THR A 75 16.93 6.16 -4.77
C THR A 75 16.83 4.63 -4.73
N LEU A 76 17.96 3.91 -4.74
CA LEU A 76 17.96 2.44 -4.85
C LEU A 76 17.10 1.74 -3.77
N PRO A 77 17.20 2.07 -2.47
CA PRO A 77 16.33 1.46 -1.46
C PRO A 77 14.84 1.74 -1.67
N ALA A 78 14.49 2.94 -2.16
CA ALA A 78 13.11 3.30 -2.49
C ALA A 78 12.59 2.50 -3.69
N ILE A 79 13.42 2.32 -4.73
CA ILE A 79 13.12 1.50 -5.90
C ILE A 79 12.87 0.04 -5.48
N VAL A 80 13.73 -0.53 -4.63
CA VAL A 80 13.56 -1.90 -4.13
C VAL A 80 12.25 -2.04 -3.35
N ALA A 81 11.94 -1.09 -2.46
CA ALA A 81 10.68 -1.10 -1.72
C ALA A 81 9.45 -1.03 -2.65
N LEU A 82 9.49 -0.17 -3.67
CA LEU A 82 8.43 -0.07 -4.68
C LEU A 82 8.28 -1.36 -5.50
N ILE A 83 9.37 -2.03 -5.88
CA ILE A 83 9.33 -3.32 -6.58
C ILE A 83 8.69 -4.39 -5.69
N VAL A 84 9.12 -4.49 -4.42
CA VAL A 84 8.54 -5.46 -3.47
C VAL A 84 7.05 -5.19 -3.28
N LEU A 85 6.65 -3.92 -3.13
CA LEU A 85 5.24 -3.54 -3.05
C LEU A 85 4.49 -3.94 -4.34
N ALA A 86 5.04 -3.64 -5.51
CA ALA A 86 4.42 -3.96 -6.79
C ALA A 86 4.18 -5.47 -6.94
N VAL A 87 5.20 -6.28 -6.68
CA VAL A 87 5.11 -7.74 -6.77
C VAL A 87 4.14 -8.29 -5.73
N ALA A 88 4.25 -7.86 -4.48
CA ALA A 88 3.37 -8.34 -3.41
C ALA A 88 1.89 -8.04 -3.73
N ARG A 89 1.59 -6.82 -4.17
CA ARG A 89 0.23 -6.39 -4.52
C ARG A 89 -0.28 -7.02 -5.82
N ALA A 90 0.60 -7.30 -6.78
CA ALA A 90 0.20 -8.07 -7.95
C ALA A 90 -0.23 -9.48 -7.48
N VAL A 91 0.68 -10.23 -6.85
CA VAL A 91 0.49 -11.65 -6.53
C VAL A 91 -0.66 -11.88 -5.54
N ILE A 92 -0.84 -11.02 -4.54
CA ILE A 92 -1.89 -11.21 -3.51
C ILE A 92 -3.31 -11.24 -4.09
N SER A 93 -3.50 -10.69 -5.29
CA SER A 93 -4.76 -10.72 -6.05
C SER A 93 -5.29 -12.13 -6.37
N TRP A 94 -4.39 -13.12 -6.31
CA TRP A 94 -4.67 -14.53 -6.60
C TRP A 94 -4.43 -15.45 -5.39
N ALA A 95 -4.03 -14.88 -4.25
CA ALA A 95 -3.85 -15.60 -2.99
C ALA A 95 -4.92 -15.15 -1.98
N PRO A 96 -6.14 -15.73 -2.00
CA PRO A 96 -7.18 -15.39 -1.03
C PRO A 96 -6.73 -15.73 0.40
N MET A 97 -7.16 -14.90 1.36
CA MET A 97 -6.97 -15.18 2.78
C MET A 97 -7.86 -16.34 3.25
N ASP A 98 -7.51 -16.95 4.39
CA ASP A 98 -8.41 -17.89 5.06
C ASP A 98 -9.60 -17.14 5.67
N ALA A 99 -10.79 -17.71 5.56
CA ALA A 99 -11.98 -17.12 6.17
C ALA A 99 -11.89 -17.17 7.70
N PRO A 100 -12.46 -16.18 8.43
CA PRO A 100 -12.46 -16.20 9.89
C PRO A 100 -13.04 -17.50 10.45
N GLY A 101 -12.33 -18.12 11.41
CA GLY A 101 -12.74 -19.37 12.05
C GLY A 101 -12.46 -20.65 11.26
N THR A 102 -11.84 -20.55 10.07
CA THR A 102 -11.43 -21.72 9.29
C THR A 102 -10.00 -22.17 9.60
N ALA A 103 -9.67 -23.42 9.25
CA ALA A 103 -8.32 -23.96 9.40
C ALA A 103 -7.34 -23.24 8.47
N ARG A 104 -6.09 -23.04 8.93
CA ARG A 104 -5.07 -22.34 8.12
C ARG A 104 -4.66 -23.15 6.91
N THR A 105 -4.58 -22.50 5.75
CA THR A 105 -4.16 -23.12 4.48
C THR A 105 -2.79 -22.63 4.03
N SER A 106 -2.20 -23.26 3.00
CA SER A 106 -1.00 -22.73 2.33
C SER A 106 -1.30 -21.40 1.61
N THR A 107 -2.48 -21.28 0.99
CA THR A 107 -2.92 -20.05 0.31
C THR A 107 -3.10 -18.90 1.28
N GLY A 108 -3.75 -19.13 2.43
CA GLY A 108 -3.88 -18.11 3.48
C GLY A 108 -2.53 -17.70 4.07
N ARG A 109 -1.60 -18.64 4.29
CA ARG A 109 -0.22 -18.30 4.70
C ARG A 109 0.51 -17.46 3.66
N LEU A 110 0.37 -17.77 2.37
CA LEU A 110 0.93 -16.96 1.29
C LEU A 110 0.31 -15.56 1.30
N HIS A 111 -1.00 -15.44 1.50
CA HIS A 111 -1.66 -14.14 1.64
C HIS A 111 -1.04 -13.32 2.78
N ASP A 112 -0.88 -13.92 3.96
CA ASP A 112 -0.31 -13.25 5.13
C ASP A 112 1.11 -12.74 4.86
N VAL A 113 1.95 -13.55 4.21
CA VAL A 113 3.31 -13.17 3.83
C VAL A 113 3.30 -12.01 2.83
N LEU A 114 2.43 -12.05 1.83
CA LEU A 114 2.30 -10.99 0.83
C LEU A 114 1.75 -9.70 1.43
N ALA A 115 0.79 -9.80 2.36
CA ALA A 115 0.23 -8.65 3.07
C ALA A 115 1.29 -7.97 3.95
N PHE A 116 2.01 -8.77 4.74
CA PHE A 116 3.12 -8.28 5.55
C PHE A 116 4.21 -7.64 4.69
N GLY A 117 4.61 -8.31 3.60
CA GLY A 117 5.59 -7.80 2.66
C GLY A 117 5.17 -6.47 2.03
N ALA A 118 3.89 -6.33 1.63
CA ALA A 118 3.35 -5.09 1.09
C ALA A 118 3.35 -3.95 2.12
N PHE A 119 2.89 -4.20 3.35
CA PHE A 119 2.83 -3.18 4.39
C PHE A 119 4.23 -2.73 4.84
N ALA A 120 5.15 -3.67 4.99
CA ALA A 120 6.56 -3.37 5.28
C ALA A 120 7.19 -2.57 4.14
N ALA A 121 7.01 -2.99 2.89
CA ALA A 121 7.54 -2.30 1.71
C ALA A 121 6.99 -0.88 1.57
N ALA A 122 5.70 -0.66 1.80
CA ALA A 122 5.11 0.68 1.77
C ALA A 122 5.71 1.58 2.88
N SER A 123 5.84 1.05 4.10
CA SER A 123 6.40 1.78 5.25
C SER A 123 7.86 2.16 5.03
N VAL A 124 8.69 1.19 4.61
CA VAL A 124 10.11 1.41 4.25
C VAL A 124 10.21 2.36 3.06
N GLY A 125 9.37 2.20 2.05
CA GLY A 125 9.31 3.08 0.89
C GLY A 125 9.10 4.55 1.27
N GLY A 126 8.18 4.82 2.21
CA GLY A 126 7.96 6.15 2.78
C GLY A 126 9.25 6.79 3.34
N PHE A 127 10.01 6.04 4.14
CA PHE A 127 11.27 6.51 4.69
C PHE A 127 12.38 6.64 3.65
N MET A 128 12.51 5.70 2.72
CA MET A 128 13.58 5.72 1.73
C MET A 128 13.38 6.84 0.70
N THR A 129 12.13 7.10 0.30
CA THR A 129 11.80 8.28 -0.50
C THR A 129 12.00 9.59 0.28
N ALA A 130 11.75 9.61 1.59
CA ALA A 130 12.08 10.76 2.43
C ALA A 130 13.58 11.06 2.44
N ILE A 131 14.43 10.04 2.50
CA ILE A 131 15.90 10.21 2.43
C ILE A 131 16.31 10.74 1.05
N ALA A 132 15.81 10.15 -0.04
CA ALA A 132 16.11 10.61 -1.40
C ALA A 132 15.69 12.08 -1.63
N PHE A 133 14.48 12.44 -1.20
CA PHE A 133 13.99 13.82 -1.27
C PHE A 133 14.77 14.76 -0.35
N GLY A 134 15.14 14.32 0.86
CA GLY A 134 15.91 15.12 1.81
C GLY A 134 17.33 15.44 1.34
N ALA A 135 17.90 14.58 0.49
CA ALA A 135 19.20 14.80 -0.15
C ALA A 135 19.13 15.72 -1.38
N THR A 136 17.94 16.22 -1.75
CA THR A 136 17.71 17.05 -2.93
C THR A 136 17.25 18.45 -2.53
N SER A 137 17.92 19.49 -3.03
CA SER A 137 17.56 20.88 -2.75
C SER A 137 16.14 21.19 -3.25
N GLY A 138 15.35 21.89 -2.42
CA GLY A 138 13.96 22.26 -2.75
C GLY A 138 12.90 21.19 -2.43
N LEU A 139 13.28 19.96 -2.03
CA LEU A 139 12.33 18.87 -1.73
C LEU A 139 12.14 18.59 -0.23
N SER A 140 12.54 19.50 0.66
CA SER A 140 12.48 19.30 2.12
C SER A 140 11.06 19.04 2.64
N ALA A 141 10.05 19.73 2.09
CA ALA A 141 8.65 19.50 2.45
C ALA A 141 8.16 18.11 2.02
N ALA A 142 8.54 17.66 0.82
CA ALA A 142 8.23 16.32 0.33
C ALA A 142 8.92 15.23 1.17
N ALA A 143 10.16 15.48 1.60
CA ALA A 143 10.89 14.59 2.50
C ALA A 143 10.15 14.43 3.85
N ALA A 144 9.75 15.55 4.47
CA ALA A 144 9.01 15.54 5.72
C ALA A 144 7.65 14.83 5.59
N ALA A 145 6.90 15.12 4.52
CA ALA A 145 5.61 14.49 4.25
C ALA A 145 5.76 12.97 4.03
N SER A 146 6.77 12.54 3.27
CA SER A 146 7.02 11.13 3.03
C SER A 146 7.44 10.38 4.31
N SER A 147 8.26 11.01 5.15
CA SER A 147 8.64 10.47 6.46
C SER A 147 7.43 10.32 7.39
N ALA A 148 6.56 11.33 7.44
CA ALA A 148 5.32 11.27 8.23
C ALA A 148 4.39 10.14 7.77
N LEU A 149 4.26 9.92 6.46
CA LEU A 149 3.50 8.81 5.91
C LEU A 149 4.13 7.44 6.20
N GLY A 150 5.47 7.35 6.17
CA GLY A 150 6.22 6.17 6.62
C GLY A 150 5.93 5.83 8.08
N TRP A 151 5.94 6.83 8.97
CA TRP A 151 5.58 6.65 10.38
C TRP A 151 4.12 6.27 10.59
N LEU A 152 3.19 6.89 9.86
CA LEU A 152 1.77 6.52 9.89
C LEU A 152 1.57 5.04 9.54
N MET A 153 2.14 4.59 8.42
CA MET A 153 2.03 3.19 7.98
C MET A 153 2.72 2.23 8.97
N THR A 154 3.85 2.63 9.55
CA THR A 154 4.56 1.83 10.57
C THR A 154 3.70 1.67 11.83
N ALA A 155 3.16 2.77 12.37
CA ALA A 155 2.31 2.74 13.55
C ALA A 155 1.02 1.93 13.30
N ALA A 156 0.41 2.09 12.13
CA ALA A 156 -0.76 1.33 11.72
C ALA A 156 -0.44 -0.17 11.55
N SER A 157 0.73 -0.52 11.00
CA SER A 157 1.20 -1.92 10.90
C SER A 157 1.42 -2.55 12.27
N VAL A 158 2.02 -1.81 13.21
CA VAL A 158 2.15 -2.26 14.61
C VAL A 158 0.78 -2.49 15.22
N LEU A 159 -0.18 -1.58 15.00
CA LEU A 159 -1.54 -1.75 15.50
C LEU A 159 -2.25 -2.96 14.88
N THR A 160 -2.04 -3.25 13.58
CA THR A 160 -2.55 -4.46 12.92
C THR A 160 -2.00 -5.73 13.57
N ILE A 161 -0.69 -5.78 13.85
CA ILE A 161 -0.05 -6.94 14.51
C ILE A 161 -0.59 -7.10 15.94
N VAL A 162 -0.63 -6.01 16.70
CA VAL A 162 -1.08 -6.03 18.10
C VAL A 162 -2.57 -6.39 18.21
N SER A 163 -3.41 -5.87 17.31
CA SER A 163 -4.85 -6.19 17.26
C SER A 163 -5.12 -7.63 16.81
N ALA A 164 -4.27 -8.21 15.96
CA ALA A 164 -4.33 -9.63 15.63
C ALA A 164 -3.96 -10.53 16.83
N ALA A 165 -2.91 -10.15 17.57
CA ALA A 165 -2.39 -10.93 18.69
C ALA A 165 -3.24 -10.81 19.98
N THR A 166 -3.96 -9.69 20.13
CA THR A 166 -4.64 -9.33 21.40
C THR A 166 -6.16 -9.36 21.26
N PRO A 167 -6.88 -10.26 21.94
CA PRO A 167 -8.35 -10.37 21.83
C PRO A 167 -9.10 -9.05 22.09
N ALA A 168 -8.65 -8.27 23.07
CA ALA A 168 -9.26 -6.99 23.44
C ALA A 168 -9.19 -5.92 22.33
N LEU A 169 -8.27 -6.06 21.38
CA LEU A 169 -8.02 -5.09 20.32
C LEU A 169 -8.51 -5.54 18.93
N ARG A 170 -9.11 -6.74 18.82
CA ARG A 170 -9.64 -7.24 17.54
C ARG A 170 -10.69 -6.32 16.91
N GLY A 171 -11.38 -5.51 17.72
CA GLY A 171 -12.38 -4.55 17.25
C GLY A 171 -11.83 -3.40 16.41
N VAL A 172 -10.51 -3.17 16.41
CA VAL A 172 -9.85 -2.09 15.63
C VAL A 172 -8.92 -2.60 14.53
N PHE A 173 -8.87 -3.90 14.29
CA PHE A 173 -7.99 -4.51 13.28
C PHE A 173 -8.24 -3.93 11.88
N GLY A 174 -9.50 -3.86 11.47
CA GLY A 174 -9.91 -3.31 10.17
C GLY A 174 -9.57 -1.82 10.03
N LEU A 175 -9.65 -1.04 11.11
CA LEU A 175 -9.24 0.37 11.11
C LEU A 175 -7.73 0.50 10.89
N ALA A 176 -6.94 -0.31 11.60
CA ALA A 176 -5.48 -0.29 11.51
C ALA A 176 -5.03 -0.55 10.06
N GLU A 177 -5.55 -1.58 9.40
CA GLU A 177 -5.24 -1.83 7.99
C GLU A 177 -5.61 -0.66 7.09
N ARG A 178 -6.78 -0.04 7.29
CA ARG A 178 -7.23 1.10 6.49
C ARG A 178 -6.31 2.31 6.64
N LEU A 179 -5.74 2.54 7.81
CA LEU A 179 -4.73 3.59 8.02
C LEU A 179 -3.45 3.31 7.21
N ILE A 180 -3.04 2.03 7.08
CA ILE A 180 -1.94 1.66 6.19
C ILE A 180 -2.30 1.99 4.74
N TYR A 181 -3.50 1.64 4.27
CA TYR A 181 -3.94 1.97 2.92
C TYR A 181 -4.00 3.47 2.64
N VAL A 182 -4.52 4.27 3.58
CA VAL A 182 -4.53 5.74 3.47
C VAL A 182 -3.11 6.28 3.35
N GLY A 183 -2.20 5.84 4.24
CA GLY A 183 -0.79 6.24 4.21
C GLY A 183 -0.11 5.85 2.90
N MET A 184 -0.32 4.61 2.43
CA MET A 184 0.27 4.09 1.20
C MET A 184 -0.24 4.84 -0.04
N ILE A 185 -1.54 5.08 -0.14
CA ILE A 185 -2.16 5.80 -1.27
C ILE A 185 -1.66 7.25 -1.31
N ALA A 186 -1.66 7.92 -0.16
CA ALA A 186 -1.13 9.28 -0.04
C ALA A 186 0.36 9.34 -0.39
N TRP A 187 1.14 8.33 0.03
CA TRP A 187 2.57 8.26 -0.27
C TRP A 187 2.84 8.05 -1.76
N LEU A 188 2.19 7.08 -2.39
CA LEU A 188 2.31 6.85 -3.84
C LEU A 188 1.90 8.11 -4.63
N ALA A 189 0.83 8.79 -4.22
CA ALA A 189 0.40 10.05 -4.84
C ALA A 189 1.44 11.17 -4.67
N LEU A 190 1.93 11.37 -3.45
CA LEU A 190 2.97 12.35 -3.14
C LEU A 190 4.22 12.11 -4.00
N THR A 191 4.72 10.88 -4.01
CA THR A 191 5.88 10.49 -4.81
C THR A 191 5.64 10.75 -6.30
N ALA A 192 4.47 10.39 -6.84
CA ALA A 192 4.14 10.65 -8.24
C ALA A 192 4.12 12.14 -8.57
N VAL A 193 3.54 12.98 -7.69
CA VAL A 193 3.48 14.44 -7.88
C VAL A 193 4.88 15.07 -7.84
N VAL A 194 5.73 14.64 -6.90
CA VAL A 194 7.12 15.12 -6.82
C VAL A 194 7.89 14.78 -8.09
N LEU A 195 7.80 13.53 -8.54
CA LEU A 195 8.49 13.08 -9.75
C LEU A 195 7.87 13.63 -11.04
N LEU A 196 6.61 14.11 -11.03
CA LEU A 196 6.01 14.75 -12.21
C LEU A 196 6.65 16.11 -12.51
N GLY A 197 7.19 16.78 -11.48
CA GLY A 197 7.96 18.01 -11.61
C GLY A 197 9.45 17.81 -11.91
N TRP A 198 9.88 16.57 -12.17
CA TRP A 198 11.26 16.18 -12.45
C TRP A 198 11.43 15.81 -13.93
#